data_AF-A0A971UIK5-F1
#
_entry.id   AF-A0A971UIK5-F1
#
_cell.length_a   1.000
_cell.length_b   1.000
_cell.length_c   1.000
_cell.angle_alpha   90.00
_cell.angle_beta   90.00
_cell.angle_gamma   90.00
#
_symmetry.space_group_name_H-M   'P 1'
#
loop_
_entity.id
_entity.type
_entity.pdbx_description
1 polymer ?
#
loop_
_entity_poly.entity_id
_entity_poly.type
_entity_poly.pdbx_seq_one_letter_code
_entity_poly.pdbx_strand_id
1 'polypeptide(L)'
;MMFTTFGFCRRPPSLAVLLVVMLLIQGCSKNSEVAIQNDISAVDAMDASRGSSGTLVEAFAIVNTPEHARAVTMLVDADIEECVRNTSHETFKVSEGDFRSLSNDKRVALQSEIILMAELIKEAAYKQIDRMKEAMDRGKTEEADKIQSDIRRLVSHLRSGKYVSVFEGCAGGIELKLNESVAGTSNQ
;
A
#
# COMPACT_ATOMS: atom_id res chain seq x y z
N MET A 1 -3.57 59.06 -22.75
CA MET A 1 -2.85 58.13 -21.86
C MET A 1 -3.49 56.76 -22.04
N MET A 2 -3.01 56.01 -23.04
CA MET A 2 -2.11 54.85 -22.90
C MET A 2 -2.79 53.63 -22.25
N PHE A 3 -3.31 52.77 -23.14
CA PHE A 3 -3.64 51.37 -22.86
C PHE A 3 -2.33 50.57 -22.75
N THR A 4 -2.17 49.81 -21.67
CA THR A 4 -1.13 48.78 -21.56
C THR A 4 -1.76 47.41 -21.65
N THR A 5 -1.49 46.76 -22.77
CA THR A 5 -1.69 45.35 -23.07
C THR A 5 -0.63 44.50 -22.35
N PHE A 6 -1.04 43.44 -21.65
CA PHE A 6 -0.13 42.33 -21.31
C PHE A 6 -0.43 41.15 -22.23
N GLY A 7 0.52 40.90 -23.12
CA GLY A 7 0.47 39.88 -24.14
C GLY A 7 0.62 38.47 -23.58
N PHE A 8 -0.31 37.61 -23.98
CA PHE A 8 -0.16 36.17 -24.03
C PHE A 8 1.01 35.80 -24.94
N CYS A 9 2.10 35.27 -24.37
CA CYS A 9 3.10 34.53 -25.14
C CYS A 9 2.81 33.03 -25.02
N ARG A 10 2.01 32.53 -25.98
CA ARG A 10 1.96 31.12 -26.38
C ARG A 10 3.36 30.67 -26.81
N ARG A 11 3.90 29.62 -26.21
CA ARG A 11 4.95 28.78 -26.83
C ARG A 11 4.39 27.35 -27.01
N PRO A 12 4.49 26.77 -28.22
CA PRO A 12 4.00 25.42 -28.51
C PRO A 12 4.94 24.32 -27.99
N PRO A 13 4.47 23.07 -27.89
CA PRO A 13 5.24 21.95 -27.32
C PRO A 13 6.32 21.47 -28.29
N SER A 14 7.53 21.22 -27.78
CA SER A 14 8.58 20.54 -28.55
C SER A 14 8.29 19.04 -28.63
N LEU A 15 7.82 18.61 -29.80
CA LEU A 15 7.82 17.23 -30.30
C LEU A 15 9.25 16.74 -30.54
N ALA A 16 9.93 16.35 -29.47
CA ALA A 16 11.18 15.58 -29.43
C ALA A 16 11.46 15.39 -27.94
N VAL A 17 11.05 14.32 -27.28
CA VAL A 17 11.80 13.06 -27.20
C VAL A 17 10.79 11.93 -26.99
N LEU A 18 10.15 11.51 -28.08
CA LEU A 18 9.32 10.32 -28.16
C LEU A 18 10.03 9.36 -29.12
N LEU A 19 11.19 8.82 -28.69
CA LEU A 19 12.05 7.95 -29.49
C LEU A 19 13.07 7.17 -28.62
N VAL A 20 12.58 6.47 -27.57
CA VAL A 20 13.33 5.38 -26.90
C VAL A 20 12.45 4.13 -26.72
N VAL A 21 11.44 3.98 -27.58
CA VAL A 21 10.64 2.76 -27.69
C VAL A 21 10.63 2.43 -29.16
N MET A 22 11.60 1.63 -29.64
CA MET A 22 11.60 0.89 -30.93
C MET A 22 13.00 0.32 -31.25
N LEU A 23 13.64 -0.40 -30.32
CA LEU A 23 14.75 -1.29 -30.67
C LEU A 23 14.79 -2.43 -29.64
N LEU A 24 14.23 -3.59 -30.01
CA LEU A 24 14.68 -4.95 -29.66
C LEU A 24 13.61 -5.99 -30.03
N ILE A 25 13.15 -5.98 -31.30
CA ILE A 25 12.51 -7.15 -31.91
C ILE A 25 13.22 -7.39 -33.24
N GLN A 26 14.20 -8.31 -33.24
CA GLN A 26 14.37 -9.38 -34.23
C GLN A 26 15.78 -9.96 -34.17
N GLY A 27 15.86 -11.22 -33.76
CA GLY A 27 17.02 -12.10 -33.89
C GLY A 27 16.56 -13.55 -33.76
N CYS A 28 16.22 -14.14 -34.89
CA CYS A 28 15.74 -15.52 -35.07
C CYS A 28 16.72 -16.58 -34.52
N SER A 29 16.21 -17.74 -34.07
CA SER A 29 16.47 -19.04 -34.71
C SER A 29 15.87 -20.24 -33.95
N LYS A 30 15.00 -20.97 -34.65
CA LYS A 30 14.79 -22.44 -34.73
C LYS A 30 14.86 -23.33 -33.48
N ASN A 31 13.72 -24.00 -33.28
CA ASN A 31 13.51 -25.41 -32.91
C ASN A 31 14.45 -26.08 -31.90
N SER A 32 13.91 -26.38 -30.71
CA SER A 32 14.04 -27.71 -30.14
C SER A 32 12.80 -28.05 -29.32
N GLU A 33 12.15 -29.09 -29.80
CA GLU A 33 11.12 -29.87 -29.14
C GLU A 33 11.80 -30.69 -28.04
N VAL A 34 11.46 -30.42 -26.78
CA VAL A 34 11.65 -31.39 -25.70
C VAL A 34 10.35 -31.43 -24.93
N ALA A 35 9.60 -32.50 -25.21
CA ALA A 35 8.51 -32.95 -24.37
C ALA A 35 9.07 -33.30 -22.98
N ILE A 36 8.56 -32.61 -21.95
CA ILE A 36 8.50 -33.17 -20.61
C ILE A 36 7.04 -33.08 -20.21
N GLN A 37 6.30 -34.15 -20.48
CA GLN A 37 5.17 -34.51 -19.65
C GLN A 37 5.73 -34.77 -18.26
N ASN A 38 5.20 -34.09 -17.26
CA ASN A 38 4.96 -34.74 -15.99
C ASN A 38 3.71 -34.16 -15.33
N ASP A 39 2.90 -35.13 -14.91
CA ASP A 39 1.58 -34.99 -14.34
C ASP A 39 1.54 -34.16 -13.06
N ILE A 40 0.45 -33.40 -12.98
CA ILE A 40 -0.43 -33.26 -11.82
C ILE A 40 0.10 -33.92 -10.54
N SER A 41 0.43 -33.10 -9.55
CA SER A 41 0.07 -33.39 -8.17
C SER A 41 -0.14 -32.11 -7.39
N ALA A 42 -1.38 -31.99 -6.91
CA ALA A 42 -1.78 -31.38 -5.65
C ALA A 42 -1.32 -29.93 -5.37
N VAL A 43 -2.30 -29.04 -5.50
CA VAL A 43 -2.63 -28.07 -4.44
C VAL A 43 -2.26 -28.65 -3.07
N ASP A 44 -1.23 -28.11 -2.42
CA ASP A 44 -1.16 -27.93 -0.97
C ASP A 44 0.21 -27.36 -0.54
N ALA A 45 0.24 -26.04 -0.35
CA ALA A 45 0.97 -25.36 0.72
C ALA A 45 0.39 -23.95 0.85
N MET A 46 -0.90 -23.90 1.18
CA MET A 46 -1.47 -22.80 1.94
C MET A 46 -0.74 -22.77 3.29
N ASP A 47 -0.41 -21.57 3.77
CA ASP A 47 0.12 -21.26 5.11
C ASP A 47 1.65 -21.14 5.31
N ALA A 48 2.29 -20.25 4.55
CA ALA A 48 3.57 -19.65 4.93
C ALA A 48 3.36 -18.18 5.30
N SER A 49 3.07 -17.93 6.58
CA SER A 49 3.19 -16.65 7.28
C SER A 49 2.46 -15.45 6.64
N ARG A 50 1.12 -15.47 6.67
CA ARG A 50 0.36 -14.21 6.61
C ARG A 50 0.67 -13.43 7.91
N GLY A 51 1.36 -12.30 7.80
CA GLY A 51 1.58 -11.38 8.93
C GLY A 51 2.76 -11.69 9.86
N SER A 52 3.93 -12.08 9.34
CA SER A 52 5.15 -12.18 10.17
C SER A 52 5.39 -10.87 10.92
N SER A 53 5.76 -10.96 12.20
CA SER A 53 6.12 -9.80 13.03
C SER A 53 7.18 -8.89 12.38
N GLY A 54 8.00 -9.47 11.48
CA GLY A 54 9.07 -8.77 10.77
C GLY A 54 8.62 -7.99 9.54
N THR A 55 7.49 -8.35 8.89
CA THR A 55 7.13 -7.78 7.58
C THR A 55 6.94 -6.26 7.63
N LEU A 56 6.32 -5.73 8.69
CA LEU A 56 6.16 -4.28 8.85
C LEU A 56 7.49 -3.56 9.07
N VAL A 57 8.40 -4.17 9.84
CA VAL A 57 9.73 -3.62 10.12
C VAL A 57 10.57 -3.60 8.84
N GLU A 58 10.56 -4.70 8.09
CA GLU A 58 11.27 -4.82 6.82
C GLU A 58 10.74 -3.84 5.78
N ALA A 59 9.42 -3.73 5.63
CA ALA A 59 8.80 -2.76 4.72
C ALA A 59 9.17 -1.32 5.13
N PHE A 60 9.09 -1.00 6.42
CA PHE A 60 9.46 0.33 6.91
C PHE A 60 10.95 0.66 6.68
N ALA A 61 11.85 -0.32 6.82
CA ALA A 61 13.28 -0.11 6.60
C ALA A 61 13.63 0.36 5.19
N ILE A 62 12.79 0.04 4.18
CA ILE A 62 13.01 0.42 2.78
C ILE A 62 12.05 1.50 2.28
N VAL A 63 11.15 2.02 3.11
CA VAL A 63 10.07 2.94 2.68
C VAL A 63 10.58 4.27 2.11
N ASN A 64 11.72 4.76 2.60
CA ASN A 64 12.34 6.02 2.16
C ASN A 64 13.46 5.81 1.12
N THR A 65 13.47 4.65 0.47
CA THR A 65 14.43 4.32 -0.59
C THR A 65 13.71 4.29 -1.94
N PRO A 66 14.43 4.17 -3.07
CA PRO A 66 13.80 3.91 -4.38
C PRO A 66 12.94 2.63 -4.42
N GLU A 67 13.06 1.74 -3.42
CA GLU A 67 12.26 0.52 -3.28
C GLU A 67 10.93 0.75 -2.54
N HIS A 68 10.46 1.99 -2.38
CA HIS A 68 9.19 2.31 -1.73
C HIS A 68 8.01 1.44 -2.23
N ALA A 69 7.89 1.24 -3.55
CA ALA A 69 6.83 0.42 -4.13
C ALA A 69 6.90 -1.05 -3.66
N ARG A 70 8.11 -1.57 -3.40
CA ARG A 70 8.32 -2.90 -2.82
C ARG A 70 7.87 -2.93 -1.37
N ALA A 71 8.19 -1.90 -0.58
CA ALA A 71 7.72 -1.75 0.80
C ALA A 71 6.20 -1.89 0.90
N VAL A 72 5.49 -1.15 0.02
CA VAL A 72 4.03 -1.20 -0.05
C VAL A 72 3.55 -2.60 -0.45
N THR A 73 4.14 -3.20 -1.50
CA THR A 73 3.75 -4.53 -1.97
C THR A 73 3.89 -5.60 -0.90
N MET A 74 4.96 -5.56 -0.09
CA MET A 74 5.17 -6.49 1.04
C MET A 74 3.99 -6.47 2.01
N LEU A 75 3.40 -5.30 2.28
CA LEU A 75 2.25 -5.18 3.16
C LEU A 75 0.93 -5.52 2.47
N VAL A 76 0.78 -5.18 1.19
CA VAL A 76 -0.45 -5.48 0.43
C VAL A 76 -0.69 -6.99 0.35
N ASP A 77 0.36 -7.79 0.28
CA ASP A 77 0.26 -9.26 0.20
C ASP A 77 0.15 -9.94 1.59
N ALA A 78 0.29 -9.17 2.68
CA ALA A 78 0.22 -9.64 4.06
C ALA A 78 -1.12 -9.30 4.76
N ASP A 79 -1.37 -9.91 5.92
CA ASP A 79 -2.40 -9.42 6.86
C ASP A 79 -1.80 -8.23 7.63
N ILE A 80 -2.18 -7.01 7.23
CA ILE A 80 -1.62 -5.77 7.79
C ILE A 80 -1.98 -5.62 9.27
N GLU A 81 -3.17 -6.05 9.70
CA GLU A 81 -3.54 -5.97 11.12
C GLU A 81 -2.65 -6.87 11.96
N GLU A 82 -2.38 -8.08 11.49
CA GLU A 82 -1.48 -9.00 12.17
C GLU A 82 -0.04 -8.47 12.21
N CYS A 83 0.44 -7.91 11.10
CA CYS A 83 1.74 -7.22 11.04
C CYS A 83 1.83 -6.11 12.10
N VAL A 84 0.81 -5.27 12.23
CA VAL A 84 0.77 -4.17 13.23
C VAL A 84 0.69 -4.73 14.65
N ARG A 85 -0.19 -5.69 14.90
CA ARG A 85 -0.40 -6.29 16.22
C ARG A 85 0.88 -6.94 16.77
N ASN A 86 1.63 -7.61 15.90
CA ASN A 86 2.79 -8.39 16.29
C ASN A 86 4.11 -7.61 16.17
N THR A 87 4.10 -6.38 15.65
CA THR A 87 5.33 -5.64 15.36
C THR A 87 6.14 -5.31 16.61
N SER A 88 7.47 -5.37 16.48
CA SER A 88 8.41 -4.84 17.46
C SER A 88 8.82 -3.39 17.18
N HIS A 89 8.21 -2.71 16.20
CA HIS A 89 8.56 -1.34 15.82
C HIS A 89 8.18 -0.33 16.91
N GLU A 90 9.07 0.62 17.20
CA GLU A 90 8.92 1.55 18.34
C GLU A 90 7.69 2.44 18.23
N THR A 91 7.28 2.78 17.00
CA THR A 91 6.08 3.59 16.71
C THR A 91 4.78 2.99 17.28
N PHE A 92 4.74 1.69 17.54
CA PHE A 92 3.58 0.99 18.12
C PHE A 92 3.77 0.63 19.61
N LYS A 93 4.88 1.04 20.25
CA LYS A 93 5.15 0.80 21.68
C LYS A 93 4.91 2.01 22.57
N VAL A 94 4.61 3.17 21.97
CA VAL A 94 4.47 4.44 22.67
C VAL A 94 3.01 4.88 22.65
N SER A 95 2.44 5.13 23.83
CA SER A 95 1.10 5.73 23.94
C SER A 95 1.14 7.23 23.67
N GLU A 96 -0.01 7.85 23.42
CA GLU A 96 -0.12 9.31 23.26
C GLU A 96 0.43 10.07 24.49
N GLY A 97 0.20 9.54 25.70
CA GLY A 97 0.72 10.11 26.95
C GLY A 97 2.25 10.03 27.03
N ASP A 98 2.80 8.85 26.74
CA ASP A 98 4.25 8.62 26.74
C ASP A 98 4.92 9.51 25.68
N PHE A 99 4.34 9.59 24.48
CA PHE A 99 4.83 10.44 23.40
C PHE A 99 4.92 11.91 23.83
N ARG A 100 3.90 12.45 24.51
CA ARG A 100 3.89 13.84 25.00
C ARG A 100 4.93 14.09 26.09
N SER A 101 5.29 13.08 26.87
CA SER A 101 6.28 13.18 27.96
C SER A 101 7.73 13.17 27.47
N LEU A 102 7.98 12.79 26.21
CA LEU A 102 9.32 12.80 25.62
C LEU A 102 9.88 14.22 25.49
N SER A 103 11.22 14.33 25.47
CA SER A 103 11.89 15.58 25.13
C SER A 103 11.54 16.01 23.71
N ASN A 104 11.66 17.31 23.43
CA ASN A 104 11.26 17.85 22.13
C ASN A 104 11.97 17.15 20.95
N ASP A 105 13.28 16.93 21.03
CA ASP A 105 14.05 16.28 19.97
C ASP A 105 13.62 14.83 19.73
N LYS A 106 13.32 14.10 20.81
CA LYS A 106 12.81 12.72 20.72
C LYS A 106 11.42 12.68 20.10
N ARG A 107 10.54 13.63 20.45
CA ARG A 107 9.21 13.74 19.83
C ARG A 107 9.31 14.01 18.34
N VAL A 108 10.15 14.95 17.92
CA VAL A 108 10.31 15.30 16.50
C VAL A 108 10.79 14.09 15.69
N ALA A 109 11.83 13.39 16.16
CA ALA A 109 12.33 12.21 15.48
C ALA A 109 11.27 11.10 15.38
N LEU A 110 10.63 10.76 16.50
CA LEU A 110 9.61 9.72 16.53
C LEU A 110 8.34 10.10 15.75
N GLN A 111 7.97 11.39 15.73
CA GLN A 111 6.83 11.87 14.96
C GLN A 111 7.03 11.66 13.46
N SER A 112 8.22 11.95 12.94
CA SER A 112 8.55 11.69 11.53
C SER A 112 8.41 10.20 11.19
N GLU A 113 8.89 9.30 12.05
CA GLU A 113 8.73 7.87 11.85
C GLU A 113 7.26 7.41 11.93
N ILE A 114 6.49 7.92 12.90
CA ILE A 114 5.06 7.63 13.05
C ILE A 114 4.29 8.04 11.78
N ILE A 115 4.55 9.24 11.24
CA ILE A 115 3.89 9.74 10.04
C ILE A 115 4.19 8.81 8.85
N LEU A 116 5.46 8.49 8.61
CA LEU A 116 5.85 7.59 7.54
C LEU A 116 5.24 6.19 7.68
N MET A 117 5.17 5.67 8.91
CA MET A 117 4.57 4.36 9.20
C MET A 117 3.07 4.38 8.90
N ALA A 118 2.38 5.44 9.34
CA ALA A 118 0.96 5.63 9.08
C ALA A 118 0.66 5.75 7.58
N GLU A 119 1.49 6.47 6.82
CA GLU A 119 1.38 6.60 5.36
C GLU A 119 1.58 5.27 4.64
N LEU A 120 2.63 4.51 5.01
CA LEU A 120 2.90 3.18 4.46
C LEU A 120 1.72 2.22 4.67
N ILE A 121 1.20 2.15 5.90
CA ILE A 121 0.03 1.31 6.23
C ILE A 121 -1.20 1.75 5.43
N LYS A 122 -1.44 3.06 5.36
CA LYS A 122 -2.57 3.62 4.62
C LYS A 122 -2.51 3.28 3.14
N GLU A 123 -1.35 3.43 2.50
CA GLU A 123 -1.19 3.13 1.08
C GLU A 123 -1.41 1.63 0.80
N ALA A 124 -0.85 0.76 1.63
CA ALA A 124 -1.04 -0.68 1.49
C ALA A 124 -2.52 -1.07 1.68
N ALA A 125 -3.19 -0.55 2.71
CA ALA A 125 -4.61 -0.77 2.95
C ALA A 125 -5.47 -0.25 1.79
N TYR A 126 -5.13 0.89 1.20
CA TYR A 126 -5.83 1.45 0.05
C TYR A 126 -5.75 0.51 -1.16
N LYS A 127 -4.57 -0.07 -1.43
CA LYS A 127 -4.39 -1.05 -2.50
C LYS A 127 -5.13 -2.37 -2.23
N GLN A 128 -5.20 -2.82 -0.97
CA GLN A 128 -6.04 -3.96 -0.60
C GLN A 128 -7.53 -3.67 -0.86
N ILE A 129 -8.01 -2.47 -0.54
CA ILE A 129 -9.39 -2.05 -0.86
C ILE A 129 -9.63 -2.01 -2.38
N ASP A 130 -8.65 -1.56 -3.17
CA ASP A 130 -8.76 -1.60 -4.64
C ASP A 130 -8.85 -3.05 -5.17
N ARG A 131 -8.04 -3.97 -4.62
CA ARG A 131 -8.11 -5.42 -4.93
C ARG A 131 -9.45 -6.04 -4.52
N MET A 132 -9.99 -5.64 -3.36
CA MET A 132 -11.32 -6.05 -2.91
C MET A 132 -12.38 -5.64 -3.94
N LYS A 133 -12.35 -4.39 -4.41
CA LYS A 133 -13.28 -3.91 -5.42
C LYS A 133 -13.16 -4.69 -6.73
N GLU A 134 -11.94 -4.94 -7.21
CA GLU A 134 -11.72 -5.78 -8.40
C GLU A 134 -12.24 -7.22 -8.21
N ALA A 135 -12.11 -7.79 -7.02
CA ALA A 135 -12.65 -9.11 -6.70
C ALA A 135 -14.19 -9.10 -6.75
N MET A 136 -14.83 -8.06 -6.20
CA MET A 136 -16.29 -7.87 -6.30
C MET A 136 -16.76 -7.75 -7.75
N ASP A 137 -16.10 -6.91 -8.55
CA ASP A 137 -16.42 -6.69 -9.96
C ASP A 137 -16.28 -7.99 -10.79
N ARG A 138 -15.45 -8.93 -10.35
CA ARG A 138 -15.26 -10.26 -10.95
C ARG A 138 -16.14 -11.36 -10.34
N GLY A 139 -17.05 -11.02 -9.41
CA GLY A 139 -17.92 -11.97 -8.74
C GLY A 139 -17.22 -12.88 -7.73
N LYS A 140 -15.99 -12.56 -7.32
CA LYS A 140 -15.22 -13.31 -6.32
C LYS A 140 -15.54 -12.81 -4.90
N THR A 141 -16.75 -13.10 -4.44
CA THR A 141 -17.28 -12.57 -3.18
C THR A 141 -16.47 -13.00 -1.96
N GLU A 142 -16.03 -14.26 -1.87
CA GLU A 142 -15.22 -14.75 -0.73
C GLU A 142 -13.88 -14.02 -0.59
N GLU A 143 -13.21 -13.73 -1.72
CA GLU A 143 -11.94 -12.98 -1.73
C GLU A 143 -12.18 -11.54 -1.25
N ALA A 144 -13.23 -10.89 -1.75
CA ALA A 144 -13.61 -9.54 -1.35
C ALA A 144 -13.99 -9.47 0.14
N ASP A 145 -14.85 -10.38 0.62
CA ASP A 145 -15.31 -10.43 2.01
C ASP A 145 -14.14 -10.63 2.98
N LYS A 146 -13.18 -11.49 2.59
CA LYS A 146 -11.96 -11.68 3.37
C LYS A 146 -11.16 -10.38 3.49
N ILE A 147 -10.88 -9.71 2.37
CA ILE A 147 -10.13 -8.45 2.38
C ILE A 147 -10.87 -7.39 3.20
N GLN A 148 -12.19 -7.26 3.02
CA GLN A 148 -13.01 -6.33 3.78
C GLN A 148 -12.93 -6.60 5.29
N SER A 149 -12.99 -7.87 5.70
CA SER A 149 -12.86 -8.29 7.10
C SER A 149 -11.49 -7.93 7.67
N ASP A 150 -10.41 -8.22 6.94
CA ASP A 150 -9.04 -7.93 7.35
C ASP A 150 -8.81 -6.41 7.50
N ILE A 151 -9.33 -5.60 6.58
CA ILE A 151 -9.26 -4.14 6.68
C ILE A 151 -10.08 -3.61 7.86
N ARG A 152 -11.27 -4.17 8.14
CA ARG A 152 -12.07 -3.75 9.31
C ARG A 152 -11.38 -4.08 10.63
N ARG A 153 -10.71 -5.24 10.72
CA ARG A 153 -9.85 -5.58 11.85
C ARG A 153 -8.73 -4.55 12.03
N LEU A 154 -8.03 -4.21 10.95
CA LEU A 154 -6.97 -3.18 10.97
C LEU A 154 -7.49 -1.84 11.49
N VAL A 155 -8.60 -1.34 10.94
CA VAL A 155 -9.23 -0.08 11.38
C VAL A 155 -9.56 -0.11 12.86
N SER A 156 -10.18 -1.18 13.35
CA SER A 156 -10.51 -1.34 14.76
C SER A 156 -9.25 -1.36 15.64
N HIS A 157 -8.20 -2.05 15.20
CA HIS A 157 -6.95 -2.18 15.94
C HIS A 157 -6.23 -0.82 16.08
N LEU A 158 -6.13 -0.06 15.00
CA LEU A 158 -5.52 1.27 14.97
C LEU A 158 -6.33 2.30 15.79
N ARG A 159 -7.64 2.13 15.93
CA ARG A 159 -8.53 2.96 16.76
C ARG A 159 -8.67 2.51 18.22
N SER A 160 -7.85 1.58 18.66
CA SER A 160 -7.96 1.03 20.02
C SER A 160 -7.64 2.04 21.14
N GLY A 161 -7.16 3.25 20.81
CA GLY A 161 -6.69 4.25 21.76
C GLY A 161 -5.35 3.90 22.43
N LYS A 162 -4.71 2.80 21.99
CA LYS A 162 -3.43 2.33 22.54
C LYS A 162 -2.22 3.06 21.96
N TYR A 163 -2.36 3.61 20.76
CA TYR A 163 -1.27 4.20 20.00
C TYR A 163 -1.39 5.72 19.94
N VAL A 164 -0.36 6.38 19.42
CA VAL A 164 -0.39 7.81 19.12
C VAL A 164 -1.54 8.11 18.15
N SER A 165 -2.25 9.22 18.40
CA SER A 165 -3.50 9.63 17.71
C SER A 165 -3.41 9.72 16.18
N VAL A 166 -2.20 9.85 15.62
CA VAL A 166 -1.97 9.79 14.16
C VAL A 166 -2.49 8.47 13.57
N PHE A 167 -2.39 7.35 14.29
CA PHE A 167 -2.90 6.06 13.83
C PHE A 167 -4.43 5.99 13.80
N GLU A 168 -5.11 6.71 14.69
CA GLU A 168 -6.58 6.84 14.64
C GLU A 168 -7.02 7.65 13.41
N GLY A 169 -6.27 8.71 13.08
CA GLY A 169 -6.47 9.47 11.85
C GLY A 169 -6.23 8.63 10.58
N CYS A 170 -5.19 7.80 10.59
CA CYS A 170 -4.92 6.82 9.53
C CYS A 170 -6.11 5.86 9.35
N ALA A 171 -6.60 5.27 10.45
CA ALA A 171 -7.76 4.39 10.44
C ALA A 171 -9.01 5.07 9.88
N GLY A 172 -9.23 6.36 10.18
CA GLY A 172 -10.30 7.15 9.60
C GLY A 172 -10.24 7.26 8.08
N GLY A 173 -9.05 7.50 7.52
CA GLY A 173 -8.87 7.51 6.07
C GLY A 173 -9.15 6.15 5.41
N ILE A 174 -8.65 5.07 6.03
CA ILE A 174 -8.86 3.70 5.55
C ILE A 174 -10.34 3.32 5.56
N GLU A 175 -11.04 3.59 6.67
CA GLU A 175 -12.47 3.30 6.79
C GLU A 175 -13.31 4.08 5.79
N LEU A 176 -12.99 5.36 5.56
CA LEU A 176 -13.68 6.18 4.57
C LEU A 176 -13.60 5.55 3.17
N LYS A 177 -12.38 5.23 2.71
CA LYS A 177 -12.19 4.59 1.39
C LYS A 177 -12.87 3.22 1.30
N LEU A 178 -12.84 2.44 2.38
CA LEU A 178 -13.52 1.14 2.42
C LEU A 178 -15.03 1.32 2.22
N ASN A 179 -15.64 2.22 2.97
CA ASN A 179 -17.09 2.48 2.90
C ASN A 179 -17.51 3.03 1.53
N GLU A 180 -16.73 3.92 0.94
CA GLU A 180 -16.96 4.39 -0.43
C GLU A 180 -16.92 3.25 -1.46
N SER A 181 -15.98 2.32 -1.29
CA SER A 181 -15.81 1.17 -2.20
C SER A 181 -16.95 0.16 -2.08
N VAL A 182 -17.47 -0.06 -0.87
CA VAL A 182 -18.62 -0.94 -0.61
C VAL A 182 -19.95 -0.29 -1.01
N ALA A 183 -20.12 1.02 -0.81
CA ALA A 183 -21.34 1.72 -1.20
C ALA A 183 -21.48 1.83 -2.73
N GLY A 184 -20.36 1.99 -3.45
CA GLY A 184 -20.35 2.12 -4.90
C GLY A 184 -20.74 0.85 -5.68
N THR A 185 -20.72 -0.32 -5.05
CA THR A 185 -21.04 -1.61 -5.68
C THR A 185 -22.50 -2.03 -5.50
N SER A 186 -23.26 -1.35 -4.63
CA SER A 186 -24.67 -1.68 -4.37
C SER A 186 -25.68 -1.07 -5.37
N ASN A 187 -25.19 -0.32 -6.37
CA ASN A 187 -26.01 0.39 -7.37
C ASN A 187 -25.90 -0.21 -8.79
N GLN A 188 -25.44 -1.46 -8.93
CA GLN A 188 -25.44 -2.23 -10.18
C GLN A 188 -26.30 -3.47 -10.04
#